data_AF-S6TYP7-F1
#
_entry.id   AF-S6TYP7-F1
#
_cell.length_a   1.000
_cell.length_b   1.000
_cell.length_c   1.000
_cell.angle_alpha   90.00
_cell.angle_beta   90.00
_cell.angle_gamma   90.00
#
_symmetry.space_group_name_H-M   'P 1'
#
loop_
_entity.id
_entity.type
_entity.pdbx_description
1 polymer ?
#
loop_
_entity_poly.entity_id
_entity_poly.type
_entity_poly.pdbx_seq_one_letter_code
_entity_poly.pdbx_strand_id
1 'polypeptide(L)'
;MQRITIDTTPHPAELLNTLESKVALLRRHFPPSVSSLFAIPRAGADGALQWWSELGGQPLLYHSLDPVAQQALLARYAQRQQAIVQLADELQARNKADEANSLRTLVGAPALDNLYSLNQEPVVIRWGLAPPAPLITPVAATVTPPAATLTSPPSRRWWLRIPFLLLLLPLLLILLWLLWTWRGGVWIVFKPAPMGNYSCTAGAPVPDFAVVLDTSGSMNLNINTSSEDEAWMAQVGGALPDNNPRKARVLTEPTRLTVAKQAFAAMIGQLHPDIDTRLITFQGCEGTVDQGVFRRDARQQLLAGVG
;
A
#
# COMPACT_ATOMS: atom_id res chain seq x y z
N MET A 1 -18.84 5.02 2.72
CA MET A 1 -19.28 4.99 1.31
C MET A 1 -19.33 6.40 0.78
N GLN A 2 -18.79 6.63 -0.42
CA GLN A 2 -18.79 7.93 -1.09
C GLN A 2 -19.21 7.80 -2.55
N ARG A 3 -19.72 8.89 -3.13
CA ARG A 3 -20.16 8.94 -4.52
C ARG A 3 -19.00 9.39 -5.41
N ILE A 4 -18.75 8.65 -6.50
CA ILE A 4 -17.71 8.95 -7.48
C ILE A 4 -18.25 9.92 -8.52
N THR A 5 -19.36 9.57 -9.18
CA THR A 5 -19.97 10.39 -10.24
C THR A 5 -21.46 10.13 -10.37
N ILE A 6 -22.14 10.98 -11.15
CA ILE A 6 -23.55 10.86 -11.52
C ILE A 6 -23.62 10.82 -13.04
N ASP A 7 -24.30 9.81 -13.57
CA ASP A 7 -24.70 9.76 -14.97
C ASP A 7 -26.07 10.43 -15.09
N THR A 8 -26.10 11.59 -15.76
CA THR A 8 -27.32 12.37 -15.98
C THR A 8 -28.21 11.77 -17.07
N THR A 9 -27.72 10.77 -17.81
CA THR A 9 -28.50 10.02 -18.78
C THR A 9 -29.48 9.09 -18.05
N PRO A 10 -30.79 9.13 -18.35
CA PRO A 10 -31.74 8.19 -17.78
C PRO A 10 -31.43 6.76 -18.22
N HIS A 11 -31.46 5.82 -17.28
CA HIS A 11 -31.28 4.39 -17.56
C HIS A 11 -32.52 3.59 -17.11
N PRO A 12 -32.92 2.54 -17.84
CA PRO A 12 -34.06 1.71 -17.45
C PRO A 12 -33.80 0.97 -16.14
N ALA A 13 -34.83 0.78 -15.32
CA ALA A 13 -34.73 0.10 -14.02
C ALA A 13 -34.20 -1.35 -14.12
N GLU A 14 -34.50 -2.05 -15.22
CA GLU A 14 -34.02 -3.41 -15.49
C GLU A 14 -32.49 -3.49 -15.59
N LEU A 15 -31.86 -2.47 -16.19
CA LEU A 15 -30.40 -2.39 -16.28
C LEU A 15 -29.78 -2.20 -14.90
N LEU A 16 -30.38 -1.34 -14.06
CA LEU A 16 -29.92 -1.14 -12.69
C LEU A 16 -29.99 -2.45 -11.89
N ASN A 17 -31.13 -3.15 -11.95
CA ASN A 17 -31.30 -4.45 -11.29
C ASN A 17 -30.24 -5.47 -11.76
N THR A 18 -29.93 -5.48 -13.06
CA THR A 18 -28.89 -6.34 -13.62
C THR A 18 -27.52 -5.99 -13.05
N LEU A 19 -27.15 -4.72 -12.97
CA LEU A 19 -25.87 -4.29 -12.41
C LEU A 19 -25.78 -4.57 -10.90
N GLU A 20 -26.84 -4.33 -10.13
CA GLU A 20 -26.90 -4.62 -8.70
C GLU A 20 -26.76 -6.12 -8.42
N SER A 21 -27.41 -6.98 -9.21
CA SER A 21 -27.28 -8.44 -9.08
C SER A 21 -25.84 -8.91 -9.32
N LYS A 22 -25.11 -8.30 -10.27
CA LYS A 22 -23.69 -8.59 -10.50
C LYS A 22 -22.81 -8.14 -9.33
N VAL A 23 -23.08 -6.99 -8.72
CA VAL A 23 -22.37 -6.57 -7.49
C VAL A 23 -22.63 -7.54 -6.34
N ALA A 24 -23.88 -7.98 -6.16
CA ALA A 24 -24.22 -8.96 -5.14
C ALA A 24 -23.48 -10.29 -5.36
N LEU A 25 -23.39 -10.75 -6.61
CA LEU A 25 -22.61 -11.94 -6.98
C LEU A 25 -21.12 -11.77 -6.64
N LEU A 26 -20.52 -10.63 -6.98
CA LEU A 26 -19.12 -10.33 -6.66
C LEU A 26 -18.88 -10.36 -5.14
N ARG A 27 -19.72 -9.68 -4.35
CA ARG A 27 -19.58 -9.61 -2.88
C ARG A 27 -19.77 -10.95 -2.18
N ARG A 28 -20.56 -11.84 -2.77
CA ARG A 28 -20.79 -13.18 -2.22
C ARG A 28 -19.54 -14.05 -2.28
N HIS A 29 -18.74 -13.90 -3.33
CA HIS A 29 -17.58 -14.76 -3.58
C HIS A 29 -16.23 -14.10 -3.31
N PHE A 30 -16.18 -12.75 -3.25
CA PHE A 30 -14.93 -12.01 -3.06
C PHE A 30 -14.89 -11.19 -1.77
N PRO A 31 -13.69 -11.09 -1.15
CA PRO A 31 -13.45 -10.07 -0.13
C PRO A 31 -13.60 -8.64 -0.72
N PRO A 32 -13.70 -7.62 0.15
CA PRO A 32 -13.79 -6.22 -0.27
C PRO A 32 -12.66 -5.77 -1.20
N SER A 33 -11.47 -6.36 -1.11
CA SER A 33 -10.31 -6.02 -1.95
C SER A 33 -10.53 -6.26 -3.44
N VAL A 34 -11.32 -7.26 -3.83
CA VAL A 34 -11.63 -7.55 -5.25
C VAL A 34 -12.99 -6.96 -5.63
N SER A 35 -14.00 -7.07 -4.76
CA SER A 35 -15.34 -6.55 -5.05
C SER A 35 -15.40 -5.02 -5.14
N SER A 36 -14.48 -4.29 -4.48
CA SER A 36 -14.38 -2.82 -4.59
C SER A 36 -13.77 -2.34 -5.92
N LEU A 37 -13.31 -3.25 -6.80
CA LEU A 37 -12.87 -2.89 -8.16
C LEU A 37 -13.98 -2.26 -8.98
N PHE A 38 -15.22 -2.64 -8.71
CA PHE A 38 -16.40 -2.21 -9.45
C PHE A 38 -17.25 -1.30 -8.58
N ALA A 39 -17.53 -0.10 -9.07
CA ALA A 39 -18.40 0.83 -8.37
C ALA A 39 -19.83 0.27 -8.25
N ILE A 40 -20.49 0.58 -7.14
CA ILE A 40 -21.86 0.18 -6.83
C ILE A 40 -22.82 1.13 -7.55
N PRO A 41 -23.67 0.63 -8.45
CA PRO A 41 -24.71 1.44 -9.08
C PRO A 41 -25.85 1.71 -8.08
N ARG A 42 -26.43 2.92 -8.10
CA ARG A 42 -27.62 3.28 -7.33
C ARG A 42 -28.52 4.22 -8.11
N ALA A 43 -29.84 4.06 -7.94
CA ALA A 43 -30.80 5.05 -8.40
C ALA A 43 -30.72 6.33 -7.56
N GLY A 44 -30.58 7.48 -8.21
CA GLY A 44 -30.79 8.80 -7.61
C GLY A 44 -32.27 9.18 -7.56
N ALA A 45 -32.59 10.23 -6.78
CA ALA A 45 -33.96 10.74 -6.63
C ALA A 45 -34.62 11.13 -7.97
N ASP A 46 -33.81 11.62 -8.92
CA ASP A 46 -34.28 12.11 -10.23
C ASP A 46 -34.22 11.03 -11.32
N GLY A 47 -34.02 9.75 -10.96
CA GLY A 47 -33.79 8.66 -11.92
C GLY A 47 -32.38 8.62 -12.54
N ALA A 48 -31.50 9.54 -12.13
CA ALA A 48 -30.10 9.54 -12.53
C ALA A 48 -29.33 8.38 -11.90
N LEU A 49 -28.46 7.72 -12.67
CA LEU A 49 -27.63 6.61 -12.18
C LEU A 49 -26.42 7.17 -11.44
N GLN A 50 -26.21 6.75 -10.20
CA GLN A 50 -25.09 7.19 -9.37
C GLN A 50 -24.11 6.04 -9.14
N TRP A 51 -22.80 6.33 -9.24
CA TRP A 51 -21.75 5.36 -8.97
C TRP A 51 -21.10 5.62 -7.62
N TRP A 52 -21.11 4.61 -6.75
CA TRP A 52 -20.64 4.70 -5.37
C TRP A 52 -19.48 3.74 -5.09
N SER A 53 -18.64 4.06 -4.12
CA SER A 53 -17.60 3.16 -3.62
C SER A 53 -17.57 3.15 -2.09
N GLU A 54 -17.18 2.01 -1.52
CA GLU A 54 -16.90 1.86 -0.10
C GLU A 54 -15.51 2.41 0.27
N LEU A 55 -14.60 2.48 -0.70
CA LEU A 55 -13.27 3.04 -0.52
C LEU A 55 -13.34 4.53 -0.19
N GLY A 56 -12.52 4.97 0.76
CA GLY A 56 -12.32 6.39 1.07
C GLY A 56 -11.33 7.06 0.12
N GLY A 57 -11.14 8.37 0.31
CA GLY A 57 -10.19 9.19 -0.47
C GLY A 57 -10.83 9.98 -1.59
N GLN A 58 -10.13 10.98 -2.13
CA GLN A 58 -10.66 11.75 -3.24
C GLN A 58 -10.66 10.91 -4.53
N PRO A 59 -11.77 10.85 -5.28
CA PRO A 59 -11.79 10.18 -6.58
C PRO A 59 -10.99 10.99 -7.61
N LEU A 60 -9.93 10.39 -8.14
CA LEU A 60 -9.09 10.97 -9.18
C LEU A 60 -9.26 10.15 -10.47
N LEU A 61 -9.54 10.82 -11.59
CA LEU A 61 -9.66 10.15 -12.88
C LEU A 61 -8.29 9.64 -13.34
N TYR A 62 -8.22 8.48 -14.00
CA TYR A 62 -6.96 7.90 -14.49
C TYR A 62 -6.07 8.92 -15.23
N HIS A 63 -6.65 9.69 -16.14
CA HIS A 63 -5.92 10.68 -16.95
C HIS A 63 -5.37 11.89 -16.15
N SER A 64 -5.85 12.11 -14.93
CA SER A 64 -5.32 13.15 -14.03
C SER A 64 -4.13 12.69 -13.19
N LEU A 65 -3.82 11.40 -13.20
CA LEU A 65 -2.72 10.82 -12.43
C LEU A 65 -1.38 11.00 -13.16
N ASP A 66 -0.29 11.04 -12.40
CA ASP A 66 1.05 10.98 -12.96
C ASP A 66 1.34 9.59 -13.60
N PRO A 67 2.29 9.49 -14.54
CA PRO A 67 2.55 8.24 -15.27
C PRO A 67 2.91 7.03 -14.38
N VAL A 68 3.55 7.25 -13.23
CA VAL A 68 3.93 6.17 -12.31
C VAL A 68 2.68 5.67 -11.59
N ALA A 69 1.84 6.59 -11.09
CA ALA A 69 0.55 6.24 -10.49
C ALA A 69 -0.39 5.56 -11.49
N GLN A 70 -0.39 5.98 -12.76
CA GLN A 70 -1.15 5.32 -13.83
C GLN A 70 -0.74 3.86 -14.00
N GLN A 71 0.57 3.59 -14.13
CA GLN A 71 1.09 2.22 -14.26
C GLN A 71 0.77 1.37 -13.04
N ALA A 72 0.97 1.90 -11.84
CA ALA A 72 0.64 1.20 -10.59
C ALA A 72 -0.86 0.87 -10.50
N LEU A 73 -1.73 1.80 -10.91
CA LEU A 73 -3.19 1.59 -10.92
C LEU A 73 -3.59 0.48 -11.90
N LEU A 74 -3.02 0.46 -13.11
CA LEU A 74 -3.25 -0.60 -14.08
C LEU A 74 -2.72 -1.96 -13.62
N ALA A 75 -1.57 -2.00 -12.94
CA ALA A 75 -1.03 -3.23 -12.37
C ALA A 75 -1.98 -3.82 -11.31
N ARG A 76 -2.49 -2.98 -10.39
CA ARG A 76 -3.49 -3.40 -9.39
C ARG A 76 -4.80 -3.84 -10.05
N TYR A 77 -5.22 -3.15 -11.10
CA TYR A 77 -6.40 -3.52 -11.89
C TYR A 77 -6.23 -4.92 -12.49
N ALA A 78 -5.11 -5.18 -13.15
CA ALA A 78 -4.81 -6.48 -13.75
C ALA A 78 -4.75 -7.60 -12.71
N GLN A 79 -4.13 -7.35 -11.55
CA GLN A 79 -4.08 -8.30 -10.44
C GLN A 79 -5.49 -8.68 -9.95
N ARG A 80 -6.38 -7.72 -9.77
CA ARG A 80 -7.76 -7.98 -9.33
C ARG A 80 -8.58 -8.70 -10.41
N GLN A 81 -8.35 -8.39 -11.69
CA GLN A 81 -8.97 -9.12 -12.80
C GLN A 81 -8.55 -10.59 -12.84
N GLN A 82 -7.28 -10.90 -12.54
CA GLN A 82 -6.81 -12.29 -12.47
C GLN A 82 -7.56 -13.10 -11.40
N ALA A 83 -7.87 -12.49 -10.24
CA ALA A 83 -8.67 -13.14 -9.21
C ALA A 83 -10.10 -13.47 -9.70
N ILE A 84 -10.69 -12.59 -10.52
CA ILE A 84 -12.01 -12.81 -11.13
C ILE A 84 -11.98 -13.97 -12.12
N VAL A 85 -10.93 -14.05 -12.95
CA VAL A 85 -10.72 -15.15 -13.89
C VAL A 85 -10.59 -16.48 -13.15
N GLN A 86 -9.75 -16.55 -12.13
CA GLN A 86 -9.54 -17.78 -11.35
C GLN A 86 -10.84 -18.30 -10.72
N LEU A 87 -11.64 -17.40 -10.13
CA LEU A 87 -12.93 -17.78 -9.57
C LEU A 87 -13.90 -18.27 -10.65
N ALA A 88 -13.96 -17.60 -11.81
CA ALA A 88 -14.83 -18.01 -12.89
C ALA A 88 -14.49 -19.42 -13.38
N ASP A 89 -13.19 -19.76 -13.46
CA ASP A 89 -12.74 -21.09 -13.84
C ASP A 89 -13.08 -22.14 -12.76
N GLU A 90 -12.97 -21.79 -11.48
CA GLU A 90 -13.38 -22.64 -10.37
C GLU A 90 -14.90 -22.90 -10.36
N LEU A 91 -15.71 -21.86 -10.58
CA LEU A 91 -17.17 -21.99 -10.68
C LEU A 91 -17.57 -22.86 -11.88
N GLN A 92 -16.87 -22.72 -13.01
CA GLN A 92 -17.06 -23.57 -14.18
C GLN A 92 -16.79 -25.04 -13.84
N ALA A 93 -15.68 -25.33 -13.16
CA ALA A 93 -15.31 -26.70 -12.74
C ALA A 93 -16.33 -27.31 -11.76
N ARG A 94 -17.03 -26.47 -10.99
CA ARG A 94 -18.10 -26.87 -10.04
C ARG A 94 -19.50 -26.93 -10.68
N ASN A 95 -19.59 -26.97 -12.02
CA ASN A 95 -20.85 -26.98 -12.79
C ASN A 95 -21.75 -25.74 -12.58
N LYS A 96 -21.18 -24.60 -12.19
CA LYS A 96 -21.89 -23.31 -12.06
C LYS A 96 -21.62 -22.40 -13.26
N ALA A 97 -21.97 -22.88 -14.45
CA ALA A 97 -21.64 -22.20 -15.71
C ALA A 97 -22.24 -20.79 -15.83
N ASP A 98 -23.47 -20.57 -15.34
CA ASP A 98 -24.14 -19.28 -15.44
C ASP A 98 -23.46 -18.20 -14.57
N GLU A 99 -23.09 -18.53 -13.33
CA GLU A 99 -22.34 -17.64 -12.44
C GLU A 99 -20.96 -17.33 -13.04
N ALA A 100 -20.26 -18.35 -13.56
CA ALA A 100 -18.96 -18.20 -14.22
C ALA A 100 -19.02 -17.29 -15.45
N ASN A 101 -20.01 -17.49 -16.32
CA ASN A 101 -20.22 -16.68 -17.51
C ASN A 101 -20.53 -15.23 -17.15
N SER A 102 -21.35 -14.99 -16.12
CA SER A 102 -21.64 -13.65 -15.61
C SER A 102 -20.37 -12.93 -15.15
N LEU A 103 -19.50 -13.59 -14.39
CA LEU A 103 -18.22 -13.01 -13.95
C LEU A 103 -17.27 -12.75 -15.11
N ARG A 104 -17.21 -13.64 -16.12
CA ARG A 104 -16.38 -13.45 -17.31
C ARG A 104 -16.77 -12.19 -18.10
N THR A 105 -18.03 -11.75 -18.06
CA THR A 105 -18.43 -10.48 -18.69
C THR A 105 -17.75 -9.24 -18.09
N LEU A 106 -17.20 -9.36 -16.88
CA LEU A 106 -16.51 -8.27 -16.17
C LEU A 106 -15.00 -8.26 -16.43
N VAL A 107 -14.47 -9.32 -17.03
CA VAL A 107 -13.06 -9.47 -17.33
C VAL A 107 -12.75 -8.79 -18.66
N GLY A 108 -11.85 -7.82 -18.63
CA GLY A 108 -11.43 -7.09 -19.83
C GLY A 108 -10.48 -5.95 -19.50
N ALA A 109 -10.03 -5.24 -20.53
CA ALA A 109 -9.29 -4.00 -20.35
C ALA A 109 -10.24 -2.91 -19.81
N PRO A 110 -9.79 -2.06 -18.86
CA PRO A 110 -10.64 -1.00 -18.35
C PRO A 110 -10.77 0.09 -19.42
N ALA A 111 -11.98 0.63 -19.59
CA ALA A 111 -12.14 1.91 -20.27
C ALA A 111 -11.49 2.99 -19.40
N LEU A 112 -10.40 3.59 -19.88
CA LEU A 112 -9.58 4.52 -19.08
C LEU A 112 -10.35 5.78 -18.66
N ASP A 113 -11.30 6.22 -19.47
CA ASP A 113 -12.23 7.32 -19.16
C ASP A 113 -13.19 7.00 -18.00
N ASN A 114 -13.33 5.73 -17.66
CA ASN A 114 -14.19 5.23 -16.59
C ASN A 114 -13.40 4.62 -15.43
N LEU A 115 -12.06 4.79 -15.42
CA LEU A 115 -11.19 4.28 -14.36
C LEU A 115 -10.80 5.42 -13.41
N TYR A 116 -11.06 5.21 -12.13
CA TYR A 116 -10.73 6.14 -11.05
C TYR A 116 -9.75 5.51 -10.06
N SER A 117 -8.93 6.34 -9.45
CA SER A 117 -8.10 6.04 -8.30
C SER A 117 -8.74 6.63 -7.05
N LEU A 118 -9.04 5.78 -6.07
CA LEU A 118 -9.47 6.18 -4.74
C LEU A 118 -8.42 5.67 -3.76
N ASN A 119 -7.63 6.56 -3.16
CA ASN A 119 -6.48 6.19 -2.31
C ASN A 119 -5.54 5.17 -2.99
N GLN A 120 -5.22 5.39 -4.28
CA GLN A 120 -4.39 4.51 -5.11
C GLN A 120 -5.01 3.15 -5.49
N GLU A 121 -6.27 2.91 -5.11
CA GLU A 121 -6.99 1.69 -5.49
C GLU A 121 -7.85 1.91 -6.74
N PRO A 122 -7.85 0.97 -7.70
CA PRO A 122 -8.63 1.08 -8.92
C PRO A 122 -10.12 0.85 -8.66
N VAL A 123 -10.94 1.76 -9.18
CA VAL A 123 -12.40 1.61 -9.22
C VAL A 123 -12.88 1.94 -10.63
N VAL A 124 -13.57 0.99 -11.26
CA VAL A 124 -14.21 1.18 -12.56
C VAL A 124 -15.66 1.57 -12.33
N ILE A 125 -16.12 2.58 -13.07
CA ILE A 125 -17.53 2.93 -13.21
C ILE A 125 -18.05 2.43 -14.57
N ARG A 126 -19.37 2.35 -14.75
CA ARG A 126 -19.98 2.01 -16.06
C ARG A 126 -19.56 0.64 -16.64
N TRP A 127 -19.12 -0.29 -15.79
CA TRP A 127 -18.58 -1.61 -16.14
C TRP A 127 -19.61 -2.65 -16.65
N GLY A 128 -20.83 -2.21 -16.96
CA GLY A 128 -21.85 -3.03 -17.62
C GLY A 128 -22.75 -2.21 -18.55
N LEU A 129 -22.32 -0.99 -18.88
CA LEU A 129 -22.95 -0.17 -19.90
C LEU A 129 -22.25 -0.43 -21.23
N ALA A 130 -22.99 -0.42 -22.33
CA ALA A 130 -22.37 -0.44 -23.66
C ALA A 130 -21.49 0.80 -23.83
N PRO A 131 -20.29 0.68 -24.42
CA PRO A 131 -19.52 1.86 -24.82
C PRO A 131 -20.41 2.77 -25.66
N PRO A 132 -20.38 4.10 -25.44
CA PRO A 132 -21.09 5.00 -26.34
C PRO A 132 -20.61 4.71 -27.76
N ALA A 133 -21.54 4.45 -28.68
CA ALA A 133 -21.22 4.19 -30.07
C ALA A 133 -20.28 5.30 -30.55
N PRO A 134 -19.15 4.97 -31.19
CA PRO A 134 -18.31 6.00 -31.77
C PRO A 134 -19.21 6.81 -32.69
N LEU A 135 -19.33 8.11 -32.42
CA LEU A 135 -19.94 9.04 -33.35
C LEU A 135 -19.11 8.91 -34.61
N ILE A 136 -19.66 8.20 -35.61
CA ILE A 136 -19.13 8.18 -36.96
C ILE A 136 -19.38 9.59 -37.46
N THR A 137 -18.46 10.50 -37.18
CA THR A 137 -18.38 11.78 -37.86
C THR A 137 -17.95 11.46 -39.28
N PRO A 138 -18.80 11.65 -40.29
CA PRO A 138 -18.31 11.61 -41.66
C PRO A 138 -17.29 12.73 -41.80
N VAL A 139 -16.10 12.39 -42.29
CA VAL A 139 -15.11 13.36 -42.78
C VAL A 139 -15.79 14.14 -43.90
N ALA A 140 -16.34 15.30 -43.55
CA ALA A 140 -16.84 16.27 -44.50
C ALA A 140 -15.67 17.16 -44.92
N ALA A 141 -15.53 17.26 -46.23
CA ALA A 141 -14.51 17.95 -46.97
C ALA A 141 -14.16 19.35 -46.44
N THR A 142 -12.88 19.68 -46.61
CA THR A 142 -12.32 21.03 -46.66
C THR A 142 -13.30 22.08 -47.18
N VAL A 143 -13.76 22.95 -46.29
CA VAL A 143 -14.31 24.25 -46.66
C VAL A 143 -13.49 25.31 -45.95
N THR A 144 -12.69 26.01 -46.75
CA THR A 144 -11.95 27.23 -46.41
C THR A 144 -12.90 28.28 -45.82
N PRO A 145 -12.64 28.85 -44.63
CA PRO A 145 -13.32 30.06 -44.20
C PRO A 145 -12.63 31.32 -44.76
N PRO A 146 -13.39 32.39 -45.08
CA PRO A 146 -12.82 33.63 -45.59
C PRO A 146 -12.16 34.43 -44.47
N ALA A 147 -11.19 35.26 -44.88
CA ALA A 147 -10.48 36.20 -44.03
C ALA A 147 -11.45 37.15 -43.30
N ALA A 148 -11.39 37.14 -41.97
CA ALA A 148 -11.91 38.19 -41.13
C ALA A 148 -10.79 38.67 -40.19
N THR A 149 -10.43 39.93 -40.34
CA THR A 149 -9.40 40.65 -39.59
C THR A 149 -9.73 40.72 -38.10
N LEU A 150 -8.83 40.20 -37.26
CA LEU A 150 -8.81 40.50 -35.83
C LEU A 150 -7.73 41.55 -35.55
N THR A 151 -8.15 42.80 -35.40
CA THR A 151 -7.36 43.85 -34.74
C THR A 151 -7.18 43.49 -33.26
N SER A 152 -5.94 43.28 -32.83
CA SER A 152 -5.55 43.21 -31.42
C SER A 152 -5.40 44.63 -30.84
N PRO A 153 -5.85 44.91 -29.60
CA PRO A 153 -5.33 46.03 -28.85
C PRO A 153 -4.03 45.64 -28.13
N PRO A 154 -3.03 46.53 -28.04
CA PRO A 154 -1.87 46.27 -27.20
C PRO A 154 -2.23 46.63 -25.76
N SER A 155 -1.95 45.73 -24.80
CA SER A 155 -1.79 46.20 -23.41
C SER A 155 -0.58 45.57 -22.75
N ARG A 156 0.42 46.44 -22.66
CA ARG A 156 1.63 46.41 -21.86
C ARG A 156 1.34 45.97 -20.42
N ARG A 157 1.77 44.77 -20.03
CA ARG A 157 1.92 44.39 -18.61
C ARG A 157 3.22 43.62 -18.34
N TRP A 158 4.36 44.27 -18.58
CA TRP A 158 5.71 43.75 -18.27
C TRP A 158 6.04 43.74 -16.76
N TRP A 159 5.26 44.43 -15.93
CA TRP A 159 5.41 44.49 -14.47
C TRP A 159 4.88 43.26 -13.69
N LEU A 160 4.23 42.30 -14.34
CA LEU A 160 3.72 41.06 -13.69
C LEU A 160 4.71 39.88 -13.71
N ARG A 161 5.94 40.06 -14.21
CA ARG A 161 6.97 39.00 -14.21
C ARG A 161 7.80 38.93 -12.92
N ILE A 162 7.73 39.94 -12.06
CA ILE A 162 8.46 39.98 -10.78
C ILE A 162 7.85 39.04 -9.72
N PRO A 163 6.52 38.89 -9.55
CA PRO A 163 5.98 37.96 -8.55
C PRO A 163 6.07 36.47 -8.95
N PHE A 164 6.23 36.14 -10.24
CA PHE A 164 6.33 34.74 -10.68
C PHE A 164 7.73 34.14 -10.43
N LEU A 165 8.78 34.95 -10.53
CA LEU A 165 10.16 34.53 -10.25
C LEU A 165 10.40 34.32 -8.74
N LEU A 166 9.74 35.13 -7.89
CA LEU A 166 9.79 35.02 -6.42
C LEU A 166 9.08 33.78 -5.85
N LEU A 167 8.14 33.18 -6.60
CA LEU A 167 7.42 31.96 -6.21
C LEU A 167 8.05 30.68 -6.79
N LEU A 168 8.70 30.76 -7.96
CA LEU A 168 9.37 29.62 -8.60
C LEU A 168 10.65 29.19 -7.88
N LEU A 169 11.43 30.15 -7.36
CA LEU A 169 12.68 29.85 -6.65
C LEU A 169 12.45 29.02 -5.37
N PRO A 170 11.52 29.36 -4.46
CA PRO A 170 11.24 28.52 -3.30
C PRO A 170 10.62 27.18 -3.69
N LEU A 171 9.76 27.13 -4.73
CA LEU A 171 9.19 25.87 -5.20
C LEU A 171 10.27 24.92 -5.75
N LEU A 172 11.25 25.44 -6.49
CA LEU A 172 12.38 24.68 -6.99
C LEU A 172 13.27 24.18 -5.84
N LEU A 173 13.52 25.03 -4.83
CA LEU A 173 14.26 24.63 -3.63
C LEU A 173 13.53 23.55 -2.84
N ILE A 174 12.20 23.63 -2.70
CA ILE A 174 11.38 22.60 -2.07
C ILE A 174 11.42 21.30 -2.87
N LEU A 175 11.33 21.36 -4.20
CA LEU A 175 11.43 20.18 -5.06
C LEU A 175 12.81 19.53 -4.96
N LEU A 176 13.89 20.32 -5.01
CA LEU A 176 15.25 19.82 -4.83
C LEU A 176 15.47 19.25 -3.42
N TRP A 177 14.89 19.86 -2.40
CA TRP A 177 14.92 19.35 -1.03
C TRP A 177 14.12 18.05 -0.89
N LEU A 178 12.95 17.93 -1.52
CA LEU A 178 12.16 16.69 -1.59
C LEU A 178 12.93 15.59 -2.34
N LEU A 179 13.50 15.89 -3.50
CA LEU A 179 14.33 14.95 -4.25
C LEU A 179 15.59 14.53 -3.47
N TRP A 180 16.20 15.47 -2.73
CA TRP A 180 17.36 15.19 -1.89
C TRP A 180 16.98 14.33 -0.69
N THR A 181 15.86 14.60 -0.02
CA THR A 181 15.38 13.78 1.11
C THR A 181 14.88 12.41 0.66
N TRP A 182 14.32 12.30 -0.54
CA TRP A 182 13.80 11.05 -1.12
C TRP A 182 14.80 10.29 -2.00
N ARG A 183 16.08 10.73 -2.04
CA ARG A 183 17.09 10.10 -2.91
C ARG A 183 17.22 8.59 -2.70
N GLY A 184 17.00 8.09 -1.47
CA GLY A 184 17.02 6.65 -1.20
C GLY A 184 15.85 5.89 -1.84
N GLY A 185 14.64 6.43 -1.78
CA GLY A 185 13.43 5.77 -2.30
C GLY A 185 13.37 5.74 -3.82
N VAL A 186 13.80 6.82 -4.49
CA VAL A 186 13.78 6.93 -5.96
C VAL A 186 14.76 5.94 -6.60
N TRP A 187 15.93 5.69 -6.00
CA TRP A 187 16.92 4.74 -6.52
C TRP A 187 16.46 3.28 -6.50
N ILE A 188 15.64 2.90 -5.50
CA ILE A 188 15.10 1.53 -5.37
C ILE A 188 14.08 1.21 -6.48
N VAL A 189 13.34 2.21 -6.96
CA VAL A 189 12.36 2.04 -8.05
C VAL A 189 13.04 1.74 -9.40
N PHE A 190 14.19 2.35 -9.67
CA PHE A 190 14.91 2.18 -10.94
C PHE A 190 15.87 0.99 -10.98
N LYS A 191 16.24 0.44 -9.81
CA LYS A 191 17.07 -0.76 -9.70
C LYS A 191 16.54 -1.69 -8.60
N PRO A 192 15.50 -2.49 -8.89
CA PRO A 192 15.06 -3.49 -7.93
C PRO A 192 16.18 -4.49 -7.70
N ALA A 193 16.69 -4.58 -6.47
CA ALA A 193 17.59 -5.66 -6.09
C ALA A 193 16.82 -6.98 -6.18
N PRO A 194 17.31 -7.99 -6.91
CA PRO A 194 16.63 -9.28 -6.97
C PRO A 194 16.57 -9.88 -5.56
N MET A 195 15.36 -9.99 -4.99
CA MET A 195 15.14 -10.67 -3.72
C MET A 195 15.17 -12.19 -3.96
N GLY A 196 16.36 -12.75 -4.07
CA GLY A 196 16.62 -14.19 -4.10
C GLY A 196 17.15 -14.69 -2.77
N ASN A 197 17.17 -16.01 -2.57
CA ASN A 197 17.90 -16.58 -1.44
C ASN A 197 19.40 -16.35 -1.67
N TYR A 198 20.01 -15.46 -0.88
CA TYR A 198 21.42 -15.10 -0.98
C TYR A 198 22.32 -16.34 -0.93
N SER A 199 22.02 -17.29 -0.03
CA SER A 199 22.78 -18.54 0.11
C SER A 199 22.66 -19.47 -1.10
N CYS A 200 21.69 -19.27 -1.98
CA CYS A 200 21.43 -20.12 -3.15
C CYS A 200 21.73 -19.44 -4.49
N THR A 201 22.16 -18.17 -4.49
CA THR A 201 22.32 -17.37 -5.70
C THR A 201 23.75 -16.89 -5.84
N ALA A 202 24.49 -17.47 -6.79
CA ALA A 202 25.87 -17.07 -7.06
C ALA A 202 25.94 -15.59 -7.48
N GLY A 203 26.81 -14.82 -6.83
CA GLY A 203 26.99 -13.39 -7.12
C GLY A 203 25.87 -12.48 -6.60
N ALA A 204 24.98 -12.98 -5.74
CA ALA A 204 23.98 -12.14 -5.09
C ALA A 204 24.63 -11.09 -4.17
N PRO A 205 24.07 -9.86 -4.09
CA PRO A 205 24.53 -8.87 -3.13
C PRO A 205 24.31 -9.40 -1.71
N VAL A 206 25.29 -9.17 -0.83
CA VAL A 206 25.19 -9.53 0.58
C VAL A 206 24.06 -8.72 1.22
N PRO A 207 23.09 -9.36 1.91
CA PRO A 207 22.01 -8.66 2.57
C PRO A 207 22.49 -7.94 3.83
N ASP A 208 21.92 -6.77 4.09
CA ASP A 208 22.04 -6.10 5.39
C ASP A 208 21.15 -6.81 6.43
N PHE A 209 21.72 -7.15 7.59
CA PHE A 209 20.99 -7.80 8.67
C PHE A 209 21.10 -7.00 9.97
N ALA A 210 19.96 -6.58 10.50
CA ALA A 210 19.86 -5.84 11.76
C ALA A 210 18.92 -6.56 12.73
N VAL A 211 19.33 -6.67 13.99
CA VAL A 211 18.53 -7.24 15.07
C VAL A 211 18.28 -6.18 16.12
N VAL A 212 17.01 -5.99 16.45
CA VAL A 212 16.58 -5.16 17.56
C VAL A 212 16.17 -6.09 18.69
N LEU A 213 16.89 -6.03 19.79
CA LEU A 213 16.65 -6.87 20.96
C LEU A 213 16.11 -6.03 22.09
N ASP A 214 14.92 -6.39 22.57
CA ASP A 214 14.35 -5.78 23.77
C ASP A 214 15.17 -6.21 24.99
N THR A 215 15.67 -5.22 25.73
CA THR A 215 16.43 -5.36 26.98
C THR A 215 15.78 -4.53 28.10
N SER A 216 14.48 -4.25 27.97
CA SER A 216 13.69 -3.56 29.00
C SER A 216 13.54 -4.40 30.27
N GLY A 217 13.11 -3.76 31.37
CA GLY A 217 13.02 -4.41 32.68
C GLY A 217 12.09 -5.62 32.73
N SER A 218 11.07 -5.69 31.87
CA SER A 218 10.18 -6.86 31.77
C SER A 218 10.88 -8.10 31.19
N MET A 219 12.01 -7.92 30.52
CA MET A 219 12.81 -9.04 30.00
C MET A 219 13.53 -9.79 31.13
N ASN A 220 13.70 -9.18 32.30
CA ASN A 220 14.27 -9.86 33.49
C ASN A 220 13.26 -10.77 34.21
N LEU A 221 12.01 -10.81 33.77
CA LEU A 221 11.01 -11.73 34.32
C LEU A 221 11.27 -13.14 33.81
N ASN A 222 10.95 -14.15 34.63
CA ASN A 222 10.93 -15.54 34.22
C ASN A 222 10.04 -15.71 32.97
N ILE A 223 10.45 -16.58 32.05
CA ILE A 223 9.69 -16.84 30.81
C ILE A 223 8.27 -17.35 31.08
N ASN A 224 8.05 -18.01 32.21
CA ASN A 224 6.76 -18.57 32.62
C ASN A 224 5.98 -17.67 33.58
N THR A 225 6.40 -16.42 33.80
CA THR A 225 5.66 -15.46 34.63
C THR A 225 4.25 -15.26 34.08
N SER A 226 3.23 -15.46 34.93
CA SER A 226 1.84 -15.24 34.56
C SER A 226 1.53 -13.74 34.42
N SER A 227 0.46 -13.42 33.70
CA SER A 227 -0.02 -12.03 33.57
C SER A 227 -0.35 -11.39 34.94
N GLU A 228 -0.85 -12.17 35.89
CA GLU A 228 -1.11 -11.72 37.26
C GLU A 228 0.17 -11.38 38.02
N ASP A 229 1.19 -12.22 37.91
CA ASP A 229 2.49 -11.97 38.55
C ASP A 229 3.23 -10.81 37.89
N GLU A 230 3.10 -10.63 36.57
CA GLU A 230 3.64 -9.46 35.85
C GLU A 230 2.94 -8.15 36.26
N ALA A 231 1.60 -8.15 36.38
CA ALA A 231 0.85 -7.00 36.88
C ALA A 231 1.22 -6.68 38.34
N TRP A 232 1.32 -7.70 39.19
CA TRP A 232 1.78 -7.55 40.57
C TRP A 232 3.20 -6.97 40.64
N MET A 233 4.10 -7.45 39.77
CA MET A 233 5.48 -6.98 39.67
C MET A 233 5.54 -5.49 39.31
N ALA A 234 4.73 -5.07 38.34
CA ALA A 234 4.65 -3.68 37.90
C ALA A 234 4.06 -2.72 38.96
N GLN A 235 3.08 -3.18 39.76
CA GLN A 235 2.38 -2.32 40.72
C GLN A 235 3.07 -2.26 42.09
N VAL A 236 3.55 -3.40 42.59
CA VAL A 236 3.98 -3.55 43.98
C VAL A 236 5.35 -4.18 44.06
N GLY A 237 5.58 -5.25 43.30
CA GLY A 237 6.80 -6.05 43.41
C GLY A 237 8.07 -5.24 43.17
N GLY A 238 8.04 -4.24 42.28
CA GLY A 238 9.23 -3.48 41.87
C GLY A 238 9.90 -2.75 43.04
N ALA A 239 9.10 -2.32 44.01
CA ALA A 239 9.56 -1.61 45.21
C ALA A 239 9.97 -2.54 46.36
N LEU A 240 9.68 -3.84 46.26
CA LEU A 240 10.01 -4.80 47.32
C LEU A 240 11.48 -5.22 47.24
N PRO A 241 12.11 -5.58 48.38
CA PRO A 241 13.46 -6.11 48.37
C PRO A 241 13.54 -7.45 47.62
N ASP A 242 14.72 -7.76 47.06
CA ASP A 242 14.94 -8.96 46.24
C ASP A 242 14.77 -10.28 47.00
N ASN A 243 14.89 -10.24 48.34
CA ASN A 243 14.64 -11.40 49.19
C ASN A 243 13.13 -11.72 49.39
N ASN A 244 12.22 -10.91 48.84
CA ASN A 244 10.80 -11.22 48.86
C ASN A 244 10.55 -12.51 48.06
N PRO A 245 9.90 -13.54 48.64
CA PRO A 245 9.80 -14.85 48.01
C PRO A 245 9.01 -14.83 46.69
N ARG A 246 8.05 -13.91 46.55
CA ARG A 246 7.28 -13.76 45.31
C ARG A 246 8.12 -13.06 44.24
N LYS A 247 8.84 -12.00 44.60
CA LYS A 247 9.76 -11.28 43.69
C LYS A 247 10.87 -12.21 43.20
N ALA A 248 11.51 -12.93 44.11
CA ALA A 248 12.57 -13.90 43.79
C ALA A 248 12.08 -14.95 42.78
N ARG A 249 10.88 -15.52 42.98
CA ARG A 249 10.27 -16.48 42.04
C ARG A 249 10.06 -15.88 40.64
N VAL A 250 9.54 -14.66 40.59
CA VAL A 250 9.23 -13.97 39.32
C VAL A 250 10.51 -13.60 38.55
N LEU A 251 11.63 -13.38 39.23
CA LEU A 251 12.93 -13.06 38.63
C LEU A 251 13.85 -14.29 38.49
N THR A 252 13.34 -15.50 38.74
CA THR A 252 14.15 -16.71 38.64
C THR A 252 14.45 -17.04 37.17
N GLU A 253 15.60 -17.66 36.89
CA GLU A 253 15.92 -18.17 35.56
C GLU A 253 15.00 -19.35 35.14
N PRO A 254 14.76 -19.58 33.84
CA PRO A 254 15.22 -18.76 32.73
C PRO A 254 14.38 -17.49 32.57
N THR A 255 15.04 -16.34 32.51
CA THR A 255 14.37 -15.07 32.19
C THR A 255 14.03 -14.98 30.70
N ARG A 256 13.09 -14.11 30.34
CA ARG A 256 12.78 -13.80 28.93
C ARG A 256 14.03 -13.33 28.19
N LEU A 257 14.86 -12.53 28.85
CA LEU A 257 16.15 -12.06 28.35
C LEU A 257 17.12 -13.23 28.11
N THR A 258 17.25 -14.16 29.05
CA THR A 258 18.11 -15.34 28.90
C THR A 258 17.69 -16.21 27.72
N VAL A 259 16.38 -16.46 27.57
CA VAL A 259 15.83 -17.22 26.44
C VAL A 259 16.08 -16.48 25.12
N ALA A 260 15.85 -15.15 25.10
CA ALA A 260 16.09 -14.33 23.92
C ALA A 260 17.57 -14.30 23.52
N LYS A 261 18.50 -14.17 24.48
CA LYS A 261 19.94 -14.28 24.28
C LYS A 261 20.32 -15.64 23.67
N GLN A 262 19.75 -16.74 24.16
CA GLN A 262 20.02 -18.08 23.65
C GLN A 262 19.51 -18.26 22.21
N ALA A 263 18.29 -17.80 21.91
CA ALA A 263 17.72 -17.85 20.56
C ALA A 263 18.54 -17.00 19.58
N PHE A 264 18.94 -15.80 20.01
CA PHE A 264 19.79 -14.90 19.25
C PHE A 264 21.16 -15.53 18.97
N ALA A 265 21.81 -16.13 19.98
CA ALA A 265 23.08 -16.85 19.84
C ALA A 265 23.00 -17.99 18.82
N ALA A 266 21.93 -18.78 18.87
CA ALA A 266 21.71 -19.87 17.92
C ALA A 266 21.56 -19.35 16.48
N MET A 267 20.78 -18.28 16.29
CA MET A 267 20.56 -17.66 14.99
C MET A 267 21.86 -17.09 14.40
N ILE A 268 22.63 -16.30 15.16
CA ILE A 268 23.89 -15.72 14.65
C ILE A 268 24.97 -16.78 14.38
N GLY A 269 24.90 -17.92 15.08
CA GLY A 269 25.78 -19.07 14.85
C GLY A 269 25.50 -19.78 13.52
N GLN A 270 24.25 -19.73 13.05
CA GLN A 270 23.82 -20.34 11.78
C GLN A 270 23.81 -19.35 10.60
N LEU A 271 23.96 -18.06 10.87
CA LEU A 271 23.95 -17.02 9.84
C LEU A 271 25.18 -17.15 8.92
N HIS A 272 24.97 -16.99 7.61
CA HIS A 272 26.02 -17.07 6.60
C HIS A 272 27.22 -16.17 6.97
N PRO A 273 28.48 -16.64 6.83
CA PRO A 273 29.68 -15.93 7.31
C PRO A 273 29.85 -14.51 6.75
N ASP A 274 29.39 -14.27 5.52
CA ASP A 274 29.55 -13.00 4.82
C ASP A 274 28.52 -11.94 5.26
N ILE A 275 27.49 -12.33 6.03
CA ILE A 275 26.44 -11.40 6.48
C ILE A 275 26.92 -10.74 7.78
N ASP A 276 27.16 -9.43 7.71
CA ASP A 276 27.43 -8.61 8.88
C ASP A 276 26.14 -8.33 9.65
N THR A 277 26.22 -8.32 10.99
CA THR A 277 25.05 -8.16 11.86
C THR A 277 25.12 -6.84 12.62
N ARG A 278 24.13 -5.97 12.45
CA ARG A 278 23.92 -4.81 13.33
C ARG A 278 23.07 -5.19 14.53
N LEU A 279 23.47 -4.76 15.72
CA LEU A 279 22.70 -4.99 16.95
C LEU A 279 22.22 -3.67 17.54
N ILE A 280 20.93 -3.62 17.87
CA ILE A 280 20.31 -2.50 18.57
C ILE A 280 19.64 -3.07 19.83
N THR A 281 19.92 -2.48 20.98
CA THR A 281 19.31 -2.86 22.27
C THR A 281 18.50 -1.70 22.86
N PHE A 282 17.67 -1.97 23.86
CA PHE A 282 16.92 -0.93 24.58
C PHE A 282 17.56 -0.58 25.93
N GLN A 283 17.82 0.71 26.18
CA GLN A 283 18.24 1.18 27.50
C GLN A 283 17.00 1.56 28.32
N GLY A 284 16.22 0.54 28.72
CA GLY A 284 14.92 0.77 29.36
C GLY A 284 14.03 1.69 28.51
N CYS A 285 13.43 2.70 29.14
CA CYS A 285 12.60 3.69 28.44
C CYS A 285 13.40 4.91 27.91
N GLU A 286 14.72 4.97 28.12
CA GLU A 286 15.54 6.14 27.78
C GLU A 286 15.85 6.23 26.28
N GLY A 287 15.89 5.08 25.59
CA GLY A 287 16.07 5.03 24.15
C GLY A 287 16.63 3.71 23.65
N THR A 288 16.97 3.68 22.36
CA THR A 288 17.68 2.57 21.73
C THR A 288 19.18 2.86 21.68
N VAL A 289 19.98 1.82 21.93
CA VAL A 289 21.45 1.86 21.85
C VAL A 289 21.87 1.04 20.64
N ASP A 290 22.52 1.69 19.69
CA ASP A 290 23.15 1.02 18.55
C ASP A 290 24.52 0.49 18.98
N GLN A 291 24.63 -0.83 19.07
CA GLN A 291 25.86 -1.51 19.45
C GLN A 291 26.86 -1.57 18.29
N GLY A 292 26.46 -1.14 17.09
CA GLY A 292 27.27 -1.15 15.89
C GLY A 292 27.09 -2.41 15.05
N VAL A 293 27.99 -2.58 14.08
CA VAL A 293 27.99 -3.68 13.10
C VAL A 293 29.12 -4.64 13.40
N PHE A 294 28.79 -5.92 13.50
CA PHE A 294 29.70 -6.98 13.88
C PHE A 294 29.87 -7.96 12.73
N ARG A 295 31.13 -8.14 12.32
CA ARG A 295 31.54 -9.19 11.39
C ARG A 295 31.53 -10.55 12.06
N ARG A 296 31.67 -11.61 11.26
CA ARG A 296 31.69 -13.01 11.73
C ARG A 296 32.62 -13.24 12.94
N ASP A 297 33.84 -12.72 12.89
CA ASP A 297 34.87 -12.87 13.93
C ASP A 297 34.50 -12.14 15.24
N ALA A 298 33.71 -11.07 15.14
CA ALA A 298 33.22 -10.31 16.27
C ALA A 298 31.83 -10.75 16.78
N ARG A 299 31.18 -11.77 16.18
CA ARG A 299 29.81 -12.17 16.57
C ARG A 299 29.67 -12.60 18.03
N GLN A 300 30.71 -13.12 18.67
CA GLN A 300 30.65 -13.44 20.10
C GLN A 300 30.55 -12.18 20.97
N GLN A 301 31.03 -11.03 20.49
CA GLN A 301 30.91 -9.74 21.18
C GLN A 301 29.46 -9.24 21.17
N LEU A 302 28.63 -9.68 20.20
CA LEU A 302 27.18 -9.38 20.17
C LEU A 302 26.48 -9.87 21.45
N LEU A 303 26.89 -11.03 21.98
CA LEU A 303 26.29 -11.61 23.19
C LEU A 303 26.67 -10.82 24.45
N ALA A 304 27.85 -10.20 24.46
CA ALA A 304 28.29 -9.33 25.55
C ALA A 304 27.57 -7.97 25.53
N GLY A 305 27.15 -7.50 24.35
CA GLY A 305 26.39 -6.26 24.19
C GLY A 305 24.92 -6.35 24.62
N VAL A 306 24.40 -7.56 24.84
CA VAL A 306 23.09 -7.77 25.44
C VAL A 306 23.27 -7.83 26.96
N GLY A 307 23.07 -6.68 27.62
CA GLY A 307 22.96 -6.59 29.08
C GLY A 307 21.87 -7.51 29.60
#